data_AF-A0A7S3PCT2-F1
#
_entry.id   AF-A0A7S3PCT2-F1
#
_cell.length_a   1.000
_cell.length_b   1.000
_cell.length_c   1.000
_cell.angle_alpha   90.00
_cell.angle_beta   90.00
_cell.angle_gamma   90.00
#
_symmetry.space_group_name_H-M   'P 1'
#
loop_
_entity.id
_entity.type
_entity.pdbx_description
1 polymer ?
#
loop_
_entity_poly.entity_id
_entity_poly.type
_entity_poly.pdbx_seq_one_letter_code
_entity_poly.pdbx_strand_id
1 'polypeptide(L)'
;DDTVPHYVRCLKPNDDLMPGFFEPKNVVEQLRCNGVLEAVRVSRAGYPTRYPHDVFLARYSILGDNTTDNTPQSPVFSPGSQTFQTSELKSLIGKISFNLWYSDHQIMQKLALADQSDSPRHPQVQGRVNVHKPRAFKM
;
A
#
# COMPACT_ATOMS: atom_id res chain seq x y z
N ASP A 1 -10.11 24.60 1.92
CA ASP A 1 -9.97 23.15 2.10
C ASP A 1 -8.50 22.77 1.99
N ASP A 2 -7.74 22.89 3.09
CA ASP A 2 -6.26 22.82 3.10
C ASP A 2 -5.69 21.61 3.89
N THR A 3 -6.52 20.62 4.22
CA THR A 3 -6.08 19.44 4.99
C THR A 3 -5.92 18.20 4.12
N VAL A 4 -4.97 17.33 4.52
CA VAL A 4 -4.83 15.99 3.91
C VAL A 4 -5.77 15.03 4.63
N PRO A 5 -6.78 14.46 3.95
CA PRO A 5 -7.74 13.57 4.59
C PRO A 5 -7.13 12.19 4.84
N HIS A 6 -7.31 11.69 6.06
CA HIS A 6 -6.96 10.32 6.45
C HIS A 6 -8.24 9.56 6.77
N TYR A 7 -8.52 8.47 6.05
CA TYR A 7 -9.75 7.71 6.19
C TYR A 7 -9.52 6.40 6.95
N VAL A 8 -10.36 6.15 7.97
CA VAL A 8 -10.44 4.86 8.67
C VAL A 8 -11.84 4.30 8.46
N ARG A 9 -11.94 3.11 7.85
CA ARG A 9 -13.21 2.40 7.63
C ARG A 9 -13.32 1.27 8.65
N CYS A 10 -14.25 1.41 9.59
CA CYS A 10 -14.56 0.36 10.57
C CYS A 10 -15.42 -0.73 9.93
N LEU A 11 -15.19 -1.99 10.30
CA LEU A 11 -15.98 -3.14 9.87
C LEU A 11 -16.60 -3.82 11.10
N LYS A 12 -17.87 -4.22 11.00
CA LYS A 12 -18.54 -5.02 12.02
C LYS A 12 -18.19 -6.49 11.80
N PRO A 13 -17.51 -7.17 12.75
CA PRO A 13 -17.02 -8.52 12.55
C PRO A 13 -18.12 -9.58 12.60
N ASN A 14 -19.21 -9.35 13.35
CA ASN A 14 -20.36 -10.24 13.47
C ASN A 14 -21.58 -9.46 13.98
N ASP A 15 -22.79 -9.98 13.76
CA ASP A 15 -24.02 -9.30 14.18
C ASP A 15 -24.39 -9.47 15.64
N ASP A 16 -23.96 -10.57 16.26
CA ASP A 16 -24.19 -10.91 17.67
C ASP A 16 -23.39 -10.06 18.67
N LEU A 17 -22.55 -9.14 18.16
CA LEU A 17 -21.64 -8.30 18.95
C LEU A 17 -20.70 -9.10 19.87
N MET A 18 -20.41 -10.35 19.49
CA MET A 18 -19.55 -11.23 20.28
C MET A 18 -18.07 -10.97 19.99
N PRO A 19 -17.25 -10.74 21.03
CA PRO A 19 -15.82 -10.55 20.84
C PRO A 19 -15.15 -11.85 20.35
N GLY A 20 -14.23 -11.72 19.40
CA GLY A 20 -13.51 -12.86 18.83
C GLY A 20 -14.34 -13.74 17.91
N PHE A 21 -15.56 -13.33 17.54
CA PHE A 21 -16.34 -13.99 16.50
C PHE A 21 -16.26 -13.19 15.20
N PHE A 22 -16.04 -13.86 14.08
CA PHE A 22 -15.87 -13.23 12.77
C PHE A 22 -16.74 -13.96 11.74
N GLU A 23 -17.57 -13.20 11.05
CA GLU A 23 -18.49 -13.68 10.04
C GLU A 23 -18.02 -13.21 8.65
N PRO A 24 -17.35 -14.07 7.87
CA PRO A 24 -16.71 -13.65 6.63
C PRO A 24 -17.68 -13.09 5.60
N LYS A 25 -18.89 -13.64 5.53
CA LYS A 25 -19.91 -13.23 4.55
C LYS A 25 -20.29 -11.75 4.74
N ASN A 26 -20.60 -11.35 5.96
CA ASN A 26 -21.03 -9.99 6.28
C ASN A 26 -19.87 -9.00 6.10
N VAL A 27 -18.64 -9.40 6.40
CA VAL A 27 -17.46 -8.55 6.23
C VAL A 27 -17.13 -8.35 4.74
N VAL A 28 -17.24 -9.40 3.91
CA VAL A 28 -17.04 -9.27 2.46
C VAL A 28 -18.08 -8.33 1.84
N GLU A 29 -19.33 -8.41 2.26
CA GLU A 29 -20.37 -7.49 1.80
C GLU A 29 -20.07 -6.05 2.21
N GLN A 30 -19.66 -5.82 3.46
CA GLN A 30 -19.22 -4.50 3.91
C GLN A 30 -18.04 -3.96 3.08
N LEU A 31 -17.05 -4.79 2.75
CA LEU A 31 -15.90 -4.37 1.93
C LEU A 31 -16.32 -3.93 0.52
N ARG A 32 -17.32 -4.60 -0.06
CA ARG A 32 -17.90 -4.22 -1.37
C ARG A 32 -18.68 -2.91 -1.26
N CYS A 33 -19.61 -2.81 -0.31
CA CYS A 33 -20.46 -1.64 -0.14
C CYS A 33 -19.68 -0.38 0.28
N ASN A 34 -18.62 -0.51 1.08
CA ASN A 34 -17.77 0.60 1.50
C ASN A 34 -16.73 1.00 0.43
N GLY A 35 -16.70 0.33 -0.73
CA GLY A 35 -15.75 0.64 -1.81
C GLY A 35 -14.29 0.32 -1.46
N VAL A 36 -14.02 -0.49 -0.43
CA VAL A 36 -12.65 -0.80 0.01
C VAL A 36 -11.91 -1.58 -1.07
N LEU A 37 -12.57 -2.56 -1.69
CA LEU A 37 -11.97 -3.35 -2.77
C LEU A 37 -11.58 -2.49 -3.97
N GLU A 38 -12.43 -1.51 -4.29
CA GLU A 38 -12.19 -0.57 -5.38
C GLU A 38 -11.06 0.40 -5.05
N ALA A 39 -11.02 0.94 -3.83
CA ALA A 39 -9.94 1.80 -3.36
C ALA A 39 -8.59 1.07 -3.40
N VAL A 40 -8.54 -0.20 -3.01
CA VAL A 40 -7.35 -1.05 -3.13
C VAL A 40 -6.94 -1.22 -4.59
N ARG A 41 -7.91 -1.51 -5.49
CA ARG A 41 -7.65 -1.68 -6.93
C ARG A 41 -7.02 -0.42 -7.54
N VAL A 42 -7.58 0.75 -7.28
CA VAL A 42 -7.06 2.04 -7.75
C VAL A 42 -5.67 2.32 -7.16
N SER A 43 -5.50 2.09 -5.86
CA SER A 43 -4.22 2.32 -5.17
C SER A 43 -3.09 1.46 -5.77
N ARG A 44 -3.39 0.21 -6.14
CA ARG A 44 -2.43 -0.71 -6.77
C ARG A 44 -2.08 -0.35 -8.21
N ALA A 45 -2.98 0.32 -8.93
CA ALA A 45 -2.72 0.78 -10.28
C ALA A 45 -1.83 2.04 -10.31
N GLY A 46 -1.65 2.71 -9.16
CA GLY A 46 -0.79 3.89 -9.01
C GLY A 46 0.36 3.69 -8.03
N TYR A 47 0.84 4.82 -7.49
CA TYR A 47 1.82 4.87 -6.40
C TYR A 47 1.08 5.21 -5.09
N PRO A 48 0.79 4.21 -4.23
CA PRO A 48 0.00 4.42 -3.02
C PRO A 48 0.72 5.32 -2.00
N THR A 49 2.05 5.31 -2.03
CA THR A 49 2.90 6.14 -1.18
C THR A 49 3.45 7.30 -1.99
N ARG A 50 3.29 8.52 -1.49
CA ARG A 50 3.84 9.75 -2.10
C ARG A 50 4.73 10.45 -1.09
N TYR A 51 5.93 10.81 -1.50
CA TYR A 51 6.86 11.61 -0.70
C TYR A 51 7.11 12.96 -1.39
N PRO A 52 7.20 14.06 -0.62
CA PRO A 52 7.86 15.26 -1.08
C PRO A 52 9.27 14.96 -1.58
N HIS A 53 9.73 15.68 -2.61
CA HIS A 53 10.97 15.39 -3.31
C HIS A 53 12.22 15.45 -2.41
N ASP A 54 12.28 16.47 -1.57
CA ASP A 54 13.30 16.67 -0.54
C ASP A 54 13.34 15.51 0.47
N VAL A 55 12.18 15.08 0.96
CA VAL A 55 12.05 13.93 1.87
C VAL A 55 12.48 12.63 1.20
N PHE A 56 12.10 12.44 -0.06
CA PHE A 56 12.48 11.27 -0.84
C PHE A 56 14.01 11.18 -1.02
N LEU A 57 14.64 12.28 -1.43
CA LEU A 57 16.09 12.33 -1.60
C LEU A 57 16.84 12.13 -0.29
N ALA A 58 16.40 12.77 0.80
CA ALA A 58 17.01 12.61 2.11
C ALA A 58 16.96 11.14 2.58
N ARG A 59 15.90 10.40 2.21
CA ARG A 59 15.71 9.01 2.64
C ARG A 59 16.40 7.99 1.73
N TYR A 60 16.37 8.20 0.41
CA TYR A 60 16.71 7.17 -0.56
C TYR A 60 17.92 7.49 -1.44
N SER A 61 18.57 8.65 -1.27
CA SER A 61 19.77 9.01 -2.03
C SER A 61 20.88 7.96 -1.95
N ILE A 62 21.00 7.27 -0.81
CA ILE A 62 21.97 6.19 -0.58
C ILE A 62 21.77 4.97 -1.50
N LEU A 63 20.59 4.80 -2.08
CA LEU A 63 20.28 3.69 -3.00
C LEU A 63 20.62 4.03 -4.45
N GLY A 64 21.02 5.27 -4.72
CA GLY A 64 21.33 5.73 -6.05
C GLY A 64 22.79 5.46 -6.43
N ASP A 65 23.02 4.54 -7.36
CA ASP A 65 24.31 4.42 -8.02
C ASP A 65 24.49 5.60 -9.01
N ASN A 66 25.65 6.24 -8.97
CA ASN A 66 26.01 7.35 -9.87
C ASN A 66 26.33 6.90 -11.30
N THR A 67 26.04 5.64 -11.64
CA THR A 67 26.40 5.03 -12.92
C THR A 67 25.35 5.38 -13.98
N THR A 68 25.78 6.07 -15.04
CA THR A 68 24.95 6.55 -16.14
C THR A 68 24.50 5.41 -17.06
N ASP A 69 23.56 4.58 -16.61
CA ASP A 69 23.01 3.50 -17.44
C ASP A 69 21.70 3.91 -18.15
N ASN A 70 21.62 3.54 -19.44
CA ASN A 70 20.49 3.71 -20.38
C ASN A 70 19.30 2.78 -20.03
N THR A 71 18.83 2.84 -18.79
CA THR A 71 17.74 1.99 -18.28
C THR A 71 16.38 2.68 -18.47
N PRO A 72 15.29 1.94 -18.75
CA PRO A 72 13.96 2.51 -18.97
C PRO A 72 13.53 3.44 -17.83
N GLN A 73 13.18 4.68 -18.18
CA GLN A 73 12.64 5.66 -17.24
C GLN A 73 11.14 5.45 -17.02
N SER A 74 10.61 6.01 -15.92
CA SER A 74 9.19 5.97 -15.57
C SER A 74 8.30 6.39 -16.76
N PRO A 75 7.19 5.68 -17.04
CA PRO A 75 6.34 5.90 -18.21
C PRO A 75 5.56 7.23 -18.22
N VAL A 76 5.74 8.11 -17.22
CA VAL A 76 4.95 9.33 -17.02
C VAL A 76 5.76 10.63 -17.25
N PHE A 77 6.99 10.54 -17.77
CA PHE A 77 7.82 11.75 -17.94
C PHE A 77 7.61 12.47 -19.27
N SER A 78 7.21 13.76 -19.22
CA SER A 78 7.23 14.70 -20.35
C SER A 78 8.57 15.47 -20.42
N PRO A 79 9.18 15.68 -21.59
CA PRO A 79 10.55 16.23 -21.71
C PRO A 79 10.68 17.77 -21.54
N GLY A 80 9.66 18.47 -21.05
CA GLY A 80 9.59 19.93 -21.10
C GLY A 80 9.93 20.64 -19.79
N SER A 81 11.22 20.70 -19.39
CA SER A 81 11.85 21.77 -18.58
C SER A 81 13.25 21.34 -18.11
N GLN A 82 14.29 21.85 -18.79
CA GLN A 82 15.69 21.43 -18.62
C GLN A 82 16.55 22.50 -17.94
N THR A 83 17.12 22.15 -16.78
CA THR A 83 18.38 22.71 -16.25
C THR A 83 19.30 21.53 -15.93
N PHE A 84 20.54 21.55 -16.42
CA PHE A 84 21.46 20.38 -16.50
C PHE A 84 21.66 19.57 -15.20
N GLN A 85 21.65 20.17 -14.00
CA GLN A 85 21.73 19.42 -12.73
C GLN A 85 20.44 18.66 -12.38
N THR A 86 19.29 19.10 -12.91
CA THR A 86 18.00 18.49 -12.58
C THR A 86 17.73 17.21 -13.38
N SER A 87 18.37 17.02 -14.54
CA SER A 87 18.12 15.84 -15.38
C SER A 87 18.67 14.55 -14.76
N GLU A 88 19.89 14.59 -14.21
CA GLU A 88 20.51 13.46 -13.53
C GLU A 88 19.76 13.11 -12.23
N LEU A 89 19.43 14.11 -11.41
CA LEU A 89 18.64 13.92 -10.20
C LEU A 89 17.23 13.39 -10.50
N LYS A 90 16.53 13.92 -11.51
CA LYS A 90 15.21 13.43 -11.94
C LYS A 90 15.30 12.00 -12.46
N SER A 91 16.36 11.65 -13.20
CA SER A 91 16.62 10.29 -13.68
C SER A 91 16.85 9.32 -12.51
N LEU A 92 17.68 9.71 -11.54
CA LEU A 92 17.97 8.92 -10.34
C LEU A 92 16.72 8.68 -9.49
N ILE A 93 15.93 9.74 -9.25
CA ILE A 93 14.65 9.64 -8.52
C ILE A 93 13.68 8.74 -9.26
N GLY A 94 13.60 8.87 -10.59
CA GLY A 94 12.79 8.01 -11.44
C GLY A 94 13.19 6.53 -11.31
N LYS A 95 14.50 6.24 -11.36
CA LYS A 95 15.05 4.89 -11.20
C LYS A 95 14.73 4.30 -9.82
N ILE A 96 15.02 5.03 -8.74
CA ILE A 96 14.77 4.58 -7.36
C ILE A 96 13.25 4.36 -7.14
N SER A 97 12.41 5.28 -7.60
CA SER A 97 10.95 5.17 -7.48
C SER A 97 10.41 3.96 -8.23
N PHE A 98 10.92 3.70 -9.43
CA PHE A 98 10.54 2.52 -10.22
C PHE A 98 10.96 1.22 -9.53
N ASN A 99 12.20 1.13 -9.03
CA ASN A 99 12.71 -0.06 -8.34
C ASN A 99 11.92 -0.38 -7.07
N LEU A 100 11.55 0.65 -6.31
CA LEU A 100 10.72 0.49 -5.12
C LEU A 100 9.34 -0.05 -5.49
N TRP A 101 8.69 0.54 -6.49
CA TRP A 101 7.39 0.07 -6.98
C TRP A 101 7.45 -1.35 -7.53
N TYR A 102 8.47 -1.67 -8.33
CA TYR A 102 8.66 -3.00 -8.88
C TYR A 102 8.82 -4.05 -7.76
N SER A 103 9.62 -3.75 -6.75
CA SER A 103 9.82 -4.63 -5.60
C SER A 103 8.52 -4.83 -4.82
N ASP A 104 7.79 -3.77 -4.50
CA ASP A 104 6.49 -3.84 -3.82
C ASP A 104 5.49 -4.67 -4.63
N HIS A 105 5.44 -4.48 -5.95
CA HIS A 105 4.56 -5.23 -6.84
C HIS A 105 4.90 -6.73 -6.83
N GLN A 106 6.19 -7.08 -6.88
CA GLN A 106 6.66 -8.46 -6.80
C GLN A 106 6.31 -9.11 -5.45
N ILE A 107 6.48 -8.38 -4.34
CA ILE A 107 6.09 -8.86 -3.00
C ILE A 107 4.58 -9.13 -2.98
N MET A 108 3.77 -8.21 -3.49
CA MET A 108 2.32 -8.35 -3.53
C MET A 108 1.86 -9.54 -4.40
N GLN A 109 2.54 -9.80 -5.52
CA GLN A 109 2.28 -10.99 -6.34
C GLN A 109 2.64 -12.28 -5.60
N LYS A 110 3.80 -12.33 -4.94
CA LYS A 110 4.23 -13.51 -4.16
C LYS A 110 3.27 -13.82 -3.01
N LEU A 111 2.80 -12.79 -2.29
CA LEU A 111 1.80 -12.96 -1.24
C LEU A 111 0.47 -13.50 -1.79
N ALA A 112 0.02 -13.02 -2.95
CA ALA A 112 -1.20 -13.50 -3.60
C ALA A 112 -1.10 -14.96 -4.09
N LEU A 113 0.10 -15.42 -4.44
CA LEU A 113 0.35 -16.83 -4.80
C LEU A 113 0.45 -17.72 -3.54
N ALA A 114 1.04 -17.22 -2.46
CA ALA A 114 1.11 -17.95 -1.19
C ALA A 114 -0.29 -18.23 -0.61
N ASP A 115 -1.20 -17.27 -0.69
CA ASP A 115 -2.59 -17.41 -0.25
C ASP A 115 -3.36 -18.49 -1.05
N GLN A 116 -3.03 -18.68 -2.34
CA GLN A 116 -3.62 -19.71 -3.18
C GLN A 116 -3.11 -21.13 -2.88
N SER A 117 -1.91 -21.25 -2.32
CA SER A 117 -1.34 -22.55 -1.93
C SER A 117 -1.83 -23.05 -0.56
N ASP A 118 -2.54 -22.22 0.19
CA ASP A 118 -3.07 -22.54 1.51
C ASP A 118 -4.60 -22.73 1.50
N SER A 119 -5.06 -23.85 0.92
CA SER A 119 -6.33 -24.46 1.32
C SER A 119 -6.40 -25.94 0.94
N PRO A 120 -7.05 -26.83 1.74
CA PRO A 120 -8.11 -26.52 2.71
C PRO A 120 -7.97 -27.20 4.09
N ARG A 121 -8.44 -26.52 5.14
CA ARG A 121 -9.26 -27.14 6.19
C ARG A 121 -10.09 -26.06 6.85
N HIS A 122 -11.40 -26.22 6.77
CA HIS A 122 -12.31 -25.69 7.76
C HIS A 122 -12.23 -26.66 8.95
N PRO A 123 -11.58 -26.35 10.07
CA PRO A 123 -12.18 -26.61 11.36
C PRO A 123 -13.13 -25.45 11.64
N GLN A 124 -14.18 -25.68 12.41
CA GLN A 124 -14.72 -24.61 13.23
C GLN A 124 -13.60 -24.14 14.17
N VAL A 125 -12.79 -23.17 13.75
CA VAL A 125 -11.89 -22.50 14.67
C VAL A 125 -12.74 -21.41 15.30
N GLN A 126 -13.21 -21.67 16.52
CA GLN A 126 -13.51 -20.63 17.50
C GLN A 126 -12.22 -19.82 17.71
N GLY A 127 -11.91 -18.96 16.75
CA GLY A 127 -10.71 -18.15 16.75
C GLY A 127 -10.94 -16.99 17.68
N ARG A 128 -10.73 -17.19 18.99
CA ARG A 128 -10.57 -16.10 19.95
C ARG A 128 -9.46 -15.18 19.45
N VAL A 129 -9.83 -14.13 18.72
CA VAL A 129 -8.94 -13.01 18.46
C VAL A 129 -8.73 -12.34 19.82
N ASN A 130 -7.58 -12.59 20.45
CA ASN A 130 -7.17 -11.90 21.66
C ASN A 130 -6.90 -10.44 21.30
N VAL A 131 -7.95 -9.64 21.26
CA VAL A 131 -7.85 -8.19 21.16
C VAL A 131 -7.25 -7.71 22.48
N HIS A 132 -5.94 -7.50 22.53
CA HIS A 132 -5.32 -6.74 23.60
C HIS A 132 -5.98 -5.36 23.63
N LYS A 133 -6.78 -5.17 24.67
CA LYS A 133 -7.58 -3.99 24.98
C LYS A 133 -6.72 -2.71 24.88
N PRO A 134 -6.97 -1.79 23.93
CA PRO A 134 -6.43 -0.44 24.07
C PRO A 134 -7.16 0.24 25.23
N ARG A 135 -6.40 0.80 26.17
CA ARG A 135 -6.92 1.63 27.25
C ARG A 135 -7.74 2.77 26.64
N ALA A 136 -8.97 2.92 27.11
CA ALA A 136 -9.83 4.04 26.77
C ALA A 136 -9.14 5.35 27.17
N PHE A 137 -8.88 6.22 26.19
CA PHE A 137 -8.75 7.64 26.44
C PHE A 137 -10.16 8.21 26.53
N LYS A 138 -10.55 8.59 27.75
CA LYS A 138 -11.77 9.31 28.05
C LYS A 138 -11.55 10.77 27.64
N MET A 139 -12.55 11.36 26.98
CA MET A 139 -12.64 12.80 26.67
C MET A 139 -12.57 13.64 27.95
#